data_AF-A0A5C8LF82-F1
#
_entry.id   AF-A0A5C8LF82-F1
#
_cell.length_a   1.000
_cell.length_b   1.000
_cell.length_c   1.000
_cell.angle_alpha   90.00
_cell.angle_beta   90.00
_cell.angle_gamma   90.00
#
_symmetry.space_group_name_H-M   'P 1'
#
loop_
_entity.id
_entity.type
_entity.pdbx_description
1 polymer ?
#
loop_
_entity_poly.entity_id
_entity_poly.type
_entity_poly.pdbx_seq_one_letter_code
_entity_poly.pdbx_strand_id
1 'polypeptide(L)'
;MDLAITDNYGITYKKDEIQSYNFALGTLFLINEVVGDPANGAVGTVSVNSAGIVKVTGNVKSFELTAATPGSEKVTSYVNVKQ
;
A
#
# COMPACT_ATOMS: atom_id res chain seq x y z
N MET A 1 -13.29 -2.99 1.70
CA MET A 1 -12.39 -3.39 0.61
C MET A 1 -12.29 -4.90 0.64
N ASP A 2 -12.92 -5.55 -0.34
CA ASP A 2 -12.72 -6.98 -0.62
C ASP A 2 -11.46 -7.12 -1.46
N LEU A 3 -10.33 -7.27 -0.77
CA LEU A 3 -9.05 -7.57 -1.40
C LEU A 3 -8.95 -9.09 -1.55
N ALA A 4 -8.79 -9.55 -2.79
CA ALA A 4 -8.50 -10.93 -3.15
C ALA A 4 -7.33 -10.95 -4.12
N ILE A 5 -6.36 -11.85 -3.91
CA ILE A 5 -5.19 -12.06 -4.77
C ILE A 5 -5.12 -13.55 -5.08
N THR A 6 -4.89 -13.90 -6.34
CA THR A 6 -4.71 -15.29 -6.78
C THR A 6 -3.25 -15.49 -7.18
N ASP A 7 -2.59 -16.53 -6.64
CA ASP A 7 -1.23 -16.86 -7.05
C ASP A 7 -1.18 -17.64 -8.37
N ASN A 8 0.03 -17.93 -8.84
CA ASN A 8 0.29 -18.70 -10.06
C ASN A 8 -0.12 -20.19 -9.98
N TYR A 9 -0.55 -20.67 -8.80
CA TYR A 9 -1.10 -22.00 -8.57
C TYR A 9 -2.64 -22.00 -8.48
N GLY A 10 -3.27 -20.84 -8.63
CA GLY A 10 -4.73 -20.69 -8.59
C GLY A 10 -5.31 -20.59 -7.18
N ILE A 11 -4.48 -20.37 -6.16
CA ILE A 11 -4.94 -20.20 -4.77
C ILE A 11 -5.33 -18.74 -4.57
N THR A 12 -6.58 -18.50 -4.20
CA THR A 12 -7.09 -17.16 -3.88
C THR A 12 -7.00 -16.91 -2.37
N TYR A 13 -6.21 -15.91 -2.00
CA TYR A 13 -6.07 -15.44 -0.63
C TYR A 13 -7.04 -14.29 -0.39
N LYS A 14 -7.71 -14.30 0.78
CA LYS A 14 -8.62 -13.21 1.19
C LYS A 14 -7.92 -12.26 2.16
N LYS A 15 -8.54 -11.10 2.39
CA LYS A 15 -8.03 -9.95 3.15
C LYS A 15 -7.13 -10.27 4.36
N ASP A 16 -7.55 -11.21 5.20
CA ASP A 16 -6.85 -11.51 6.47
C ASP A 16 -5.63 -12.43 6.26
N GLU A 17 -5.60 -13.17 5.15
CA GLU A 17 -4.52 -14.09 4.79
C GLU A 17 -3.44 -13.37 3.97
N ILE A 18 -3.84 -12.43 3.10
CA ILE A 18 -2.95 -11.69 2.19
C ILE A 18 -1.78 -11.05 2.94
N GLN A 19 -2.02 -10.44 4.10
CA GLN A 19 -0.96 -9.78 4.88
C GLN A 19 0.17 -10.75 5.28
N SER A 20 -0.17 -12.01 5.54
CA SER A 20 0.80 -13.04 5.93
C SER A 20 1.55 -13.63 4.73
N TYR A 21 0.96 -13.55 3.53
CA TYR A 21 1.53 -14.10 2.29
C TYR A 21 2.20 -13.06 1.39
N ASN A 22 2.18 -11.77 1.72
CA ASN A 22 2.85 -10.73 0.93
C ASN A 22 4.34 -11.03 0.66
N PHE A 23 5.04 -11.63 1.63
CA PHE A 23 6.42 -12.12 1.44
C PHE A 23 6.52 -13.28 0.44
N ALA A 24 5.57 -14.22 0.49
CA ALA A 24 5.54 -15.40 -0.39
C ALA A 24 5.10 -15.07 -1.83
N LEU A 25 4.29 -14.03 -2.00
CA LEU A 25 3.79 -13.56 -3.30
C LEU A 25 4.76 -12.61 -4.01
N GLY A 26 5.89 -12.25 -3.37
CA GLY A 26 6.88 -11.33 -3.94
C GLY A 26 6.33 -9.94 -4.27
N THR A 27 5.24 -9.54 -3.62
CA THR A 27 4.54 -8.29 -3.92
C THR A 27 5.31 -7.12 -3.30
N LEU A 28 5.71 -6.18 -4.15
CA LEU A 28 6.38 -4.94 -3.74
C LEU A 28 5.33 -3.86 -3.50
N PHE A 29 5.40 -3.22 -2.32
CA PHE A 29 4.61 -2.03 -2.03
C PHE A 29 5.45 -0.77 -2.26
N LEU A 30 4.86 0.19 -2.95
CA LEU A 30 5.48 1.48 -3.28
C LEU A 30 4.56 2.60 -2.79
N ILE A 31 5.18 3.64 -2.25
CA ILE A 31 4.50 4.88 -1.88
C ILE A 31 4.96 5.96 -2.84
N ASN A 32 4.01 6.63 -3.48
CA ASN A 32 4.27 7.78 -4.36
C ASN A 32 3.40 8.97 -3.94
N GLU A 33 3.73 10.15 -4.47
CA GLU A 33 2.88 11.36 -4.41
C GLU A 33 2.33 11.66 -3.01
N VAL A 34 3.22 11.72 -2.01
CA VAL A 34 2.83 12.10 -0.64
C VAL A 34 2.53 13.60 -0.60
N VAL A 35 1.29 13.94 -0.25
CA VAL A 35 0.80 15.32 -0.19
C VAL A 35 0.41 15.64 1.25
N GLY A 36 0.93 16.75 1.77
CA GLY A 36 0.52 17.33 3.06
C GLY A 36 -0.55 18.41 2.91
N ASP A 37 -1.15 18.83 4.02
CA ASP A 37 -1.99 20.03 4.03
C ASP A 37 -1.10 21.29 4.01
N PRO A 38 -1.19 22.17 2.99
CA PRO A 38 -0.37 23.38 2.92
C PRO A 38 -0.57 24.33 4.11
N ALA A 39 -1.69 24.25 4.83
CA ALA A 39 -1.93 25.05 6.03
C ALA A 39 -1.17 24.54 7.27
N ASN A 40 -0.71 23.28 7.27
CA ASN A 40 -0.15 22.59 8.43
C ASN A 40 1.38 22.38 8.34
N GLY A 41 2.06 23.15 7.49
CA GLY A 41 3.51 23.15 7.38
C GLY A 41 4.09 22.08 6.46
N ALA A 42 5.33 21.65 6.73
CA ALA A 42 6.07 20.74 5.86
C ALA A 42 5.38 19.38 5.68
N VAL A 43 5.47 18.82 4.48
CA VAL A 43 4.89 17.50 4.15
C VAL A 43 5.53 16.42 5.02
N GLY A 44 4.70 15.56 5.61
CA GLY A 44 5.11 14.42 6.41
C GLY A 44 5.68 13.28 5.58
N THR A 45 5.81 12.11 6.20
CA THR A 45 6.37 10.91 5.56
C THR A 45 5.40 9.75 5.65
N VAL A 46 5.46 8.89 4.64
CA VAL A 46 4.71 7.64 4.57
C VAL A 46 5.70 6.53 4.22
N SER A 47 5.67 5.45 4.99
CA SER A 47 6.45 4.24 4.70
C SER A 47 5.55 3.02 4.71
N VAL A 48 5.95 2.01 3.94
CA VAL A 48 5.28 0.71 3.89
C VAL A 48 6.33 -0.38 4.06
N ASN A 49 6.06 -1.38 4.90
CA ASN A 49 6.96 -2.52 5.07
C ASN A 49 6.59 -3.66 4.12
N SER A 50 7.40 -4.73 4.12
CA SER A 50 7.18 -5.91 3.28
C SER A 50 5.88 -6.68 3.58
N ALA A 51 5.27 -6.46 4.74
CA ALA A 51 3.95 -7.01 5.07
C ALA A 51 2.79 -6.14 4.57
N GLY A 52 3.07 -4.97 3.96
CA GLY A 52 2.05 -4.02 3.51
C GLY A 52 1.49 -3.13 4.64
N ILE A 53 2.15 -3.10 5.80
CA ILE A 53 1.75 -2.20 6.90
C ILE A 53 2.26 -0.80 6.57
N VAL A 54 1.32 0.15 6.47
CA VAL A 54 1.60 1.55 6.20
C VAL A 54 1.75 2.33 7.50
N LYS A 55 2.83 3.09 7.63
CA LYS A 55 3.07 4.05 8.72
C LYS A 55 3.09 5.46 8.14
N VAL A 56 2.20 6.31 8.66
CA VAL A 56 2.11 7.73 8.33
C VAL A 56 2.68 8.54 9.50
N THR A 57 3.54 9.52 9.23
CA THR A 57 4.12 10.40 10.26
C THR A 57 4.06 11.86 9.82
N GLY A 58 3.50 12.73 10.65
CA GLY A 58 3.41 14.17 10.39
C GLY A 58 2.27 14.56 9.45
N ASN A 59 2.43 15.70 8.78
CA ASN A 59 1.40 16.33 7.94
C ASN A 59 1.25 15.59 6.60
N VAL A 60 0.38 14.58 6.58
CA VAL A 60 -0.01 13.85 5.36
C VAL A 60 -1.53 13.91 5.21
N LYS A 61 -1.96 14.35 4.04
CA LYS A 61 -3.36 14.46 3.61
C LYS A 61 -3.73 13.34 2.64
N SER A 62 -2.85 13.02 1.69
CA SER A 62 -3.04 11.93 0.74
C SER A 62 -1.72 11.35 0.26
N PHE A 63 -1.76 10.12 -0.26
CA PHE A 63 -0.64 9.48 -0.94
C PHE A 63 -1.15 8.39 -1.88
N GLU A 64 -0.32 7.98 -2.83
CA GLU A 64 -0.54 6.80 -3.66
C GLU A 64 0.10 5.57 -3.03
N LEU A 65 -0.64 4.47 -2.95
CA LEU A 65 -0.14 3.15 -2.59
C LEU A 65 -0.25 2.22 -3.79
N THR A 66 0.88 1.75 -4.29
CA THR A 66 0.93 0.78 -5.40
C THR A 66 1.41 -0.56 -4.88
N ALA A 67 0.67 -1.62 -5.20
CA ALA A 67 1.12 -3.01 -5.08
C ALA A 67 1.55 -3.50 -6.46
N ALA A 68 2.76 -4.05 -6.57
CA ALA A 68 3.31 -4.59 -7.81
C ALA A 68 3.73 -6.05 -7.62
N THR A 69 3.29 -6.93 -8.52
CA THR A 69 3.70 -8.34 -8.52
C THR A 69 4.96 -8.54 -9.37
N PRO A 70 5.73 -9.63 -9.17
CA PRO A 70 6.86 -9.96 -10.03
C PRO A 70 6.46 -10.14 -11.51
N GLY A 71 5.19 -10.48 -11.78
CA GLY A 71 4.61 -10.59 -13.11
C GLY A 71 4.32 -9.26 -13.81
N SER A 72 4.77 -8.13 -13.25
CA SER A 72 4.56 -6.76 -13.75
C SER A 72 3.13 -6.22 -13.65
N GLU A 73 2.21 -6.95 -13.01
CA GLU A 73 0.88 -6.41 -12.69
C GLU A 73 1.00 -5.39 -11.56
N LYS A 74 0.27 -4.28 -11.69
CA LYS A 74 0.26 -3.20 -10.71
C LYS A 74 -1.16 -2.76 -10.42
N VAL A 75 -1.44 -2.54 -9.14
CA VAL A 75 -2.68 -1.90 -8.69
C VAL A 75 -2.30 -0.70 -7.84
N THR A 76 -2.83 0.47 -8.18
CA THR A 76 -2.62 1.71 -7.44
C THR A 76 -3.93 2.13 -6.76
N SER A 77 -3.81 2.53 -5.49
CA SER A 77 -4.90 3.12 -4.72
C SER A 77 -4.51 4.51 -4.25
N TYR A 78 -5.47 5.44 -4.33
CA TYR A 78 -5.33 6.81 -3.84
C TYR A 78 -5.88 6.87 -2.42
N VAL A 79 -4.99 7.04 -1.44
CA VAL A 79 -5.35 7.04 -0.02
C VAL A 79 -5.54 8.48 0.44
N ASN A 80 -6.71 8.77 1.00
CA ASN A 80 -6.98 10.01 1.72
C ASN A 80 -6.89 9.74 3.23
N VAL A 81 -6.00 10.44 3.92
CA VAL A 81 -5.81 10.33 5.36
C VAL A 81 -6.80 11.28 6.03
N LYS A 82 -7.76 10.71 6.77
CA LYS A 82 -8.62 11.52 7.65
C LYS A 82 -7.81 11.85 8.90
N GLN A 83 -7.56 13.13 9.11
CA GLN A 83 -6.99 13.69 10.33
C GLN A 83 -8.10 13.94 11.36
#